data_AF-A0A955D2G2-F1
#
_entry.id   AF-A0A955D2G2-F1
#
_cell.length_a   1.000
_cell.length_b   1.000
_cell.length_c   1.000
_cell.angle_alpha   90.00
_cell.angle_beta   90.00
_cell.angle_gamma   90.00
#
_symmetry.space_group_name_H-M   'P 1'
#
loop_
_entity.id
_entity.type
_entity.pdbx_description
1 polymer ?
#
loop_
_entity_poly.entity_id
_entity_poly.type
_entity_poly.pdbx_seq_one_letter_code
_entity_poly.pdbx_strand_id
1 'polypeptide(L)'
;MLVRTALAMVACLAIVASASAQRSKLTVGDNAPGIDIETWFNGDAVAIEPGQVYVVEFWATWCAPCRKSIPHINELSQKYAGKGLRVIGVSSDDKSSDIVQKFVVSQGDRMSYLVGVDRKGNTKKAWMEAAGQNGIPCAFVVDRGGKVVFIGHPLDEQFERAVKMTIRGKFDPKKEKQAEPLLAAAERAVRVKNYREAYKYFDEVIAMDPVLFSRVAQRKFQVLLVDENDPTRAWAYAKQMLQTYSGDPETLRDAAVDIATNPLYKEPNLDIALAAAEAALAIQGTSSADALATVALVRFHRNELDQAVERQMEAWMVAVPAAKDDYKRTLEKYRSAAERTAKLN
;
A
#
# COMPACT_ATOMS: atom_id res chain seq x y z
N MET A 1 -32.78 -24.84 79.71
CA MET A 1 -31.81 -23.77 79.37
C MET A 1 -31.84 -23.64 77.85
N LEU A 2 -32.63 -22.70 77.35
CA LEU A 2 -32.19 -21.36 76.92
C LEU A 2 -31.44 -21.46 75.56
N VAL A 3 -32.08 -21.08 74.44
CA VAL A 3 -31.89 -19.76 73.75
C VAL A 3 -30.66 -19.85 72.82
N ARG A 4 -30.65 -19.56 71.50
CA ARG A 4 -31.40 -18.61 70.66
C ARG A 4 -30.95 -18.82 69.18
N THR A 5 -31.90 -18.65 68.25
CA THR A 5 -31.78 -17.96 66.93
C THR A 5 -30.48 -18.02 66.12
N ALA A 6 -30.57 -18.48 64.86
CA ALA A 6 -30.26 -17.65 63.69
C ALA A 6 -30.77 -18.30 62.39
N LEU A 7 -31.75 -17.65 61.79
CA LEU A 7 -32.26 -17.88 60.44
C LEU A 7 -31.24 -17.33 59.45
N ALA A 8 -30.74 -18.16 58.51
CA ALA A 8 -29.99 -17.70 57.36
C ALA A 8 -30.58 -18.35 56.10
N MET A 9 -31.54 -17.65 55.49
CA MET A 9 -32.01 -17.92 54.13
C MET A 9 -30.82 -17.73 53.17
N VAL A 10 -30.30 -18.83 52.61
CA VAL A 10 -29.37 -18.77 51.49
C VAL A 10 -30.20 -18.63 50.22
N ALA A 11 -30.42 -17.39 49.80
CA ALA A 11 -30.93 -17.09 48.47
C ALA A 11 -29.82 -17.38 47.44
N CYS A 12 -29.93 -18.51 46.74
CA CYS A 12 -29.13 -18.79 45.54
C CYS A 12 -29.51 -17.77 44.46
N LEU A 13 -28.78 -16.65 44.40
CA LEU A 13 -28.74 -15.82 43.20
C LEU A 13 -27.89 -16.56 42.16
N ALA A 14 -28.56 -17.21 41.21
CA ALA A 14 -27.95 -17.59 39.95
C ALA A 14 -27.58 -16.29 39.20
N ILE A 15 -26.31 -15.90 39.28
CA ILE A 15 -25.74 -14.88 38.40
C ILE A 15 -25.67 -15.51 37.01
N VAL A 16 -26.73 -15.35 36.23
CA VAL A 16 -26.64 -15.49 34.78
C VAL A 16 -25.79 -14.32 34.32
N ALA A 17 -24.49 -14.54 34.21
CA ALA A 17 -23.61 -13.65 33.49
C ALA A 17 -24.01 -13.73 32.01
N SER A 18 -24.98 -12.90 31.63
CA SER A 18 -25.19 -12.53 30.23
C SER A 18 -23.92 -11.80 29.79
N ALA A 19 -22.95 -12.57 29.30
CA ALA A 19 -21.95 -12.07 28.38
C ALA A 19 -22.71 -11.55 27.16
N SER A 20 -23.13 -10.28 27.25
CA SER A 20 -23.42 -9.46 26.10
C SER A 20 -22.21 -9.60 25.17
N ALA A 21 -22.37 -10.40 24.11
CA ALA A 21 -21.50 -10.33 22.95
C ALA A 21 -21.72 -8.94 22.36
N GLN A 22 -21.02 -7.96 22.94
CA GLN A 22 -20.90 -6.64 22.39
C GLN A 22 -20.31 -6.86 21.00
N ARG A 23 -21.15 -6.73 19.96
CA ARG A 23 -20.71 -6.75 18.55
C ARG A 23 -19.57 -5.74 18.48
N SER A 24 -18.33 -6.23 18.46
CA SER A 24 -17.18 -5.34 18.28
C SER A 24 -17.39 -4.70 16.92
N LYS A 25 -17.58 -3.38 16.91
CA LYS A 25 -17.64 -2.60 15.68
C LYS A 25 -16.33 -2.87 14.93
N LEU A 26 -16.40 -3.35 13.70
CA LEU A 26 -15.22 -3.59 12.87
C LEU A 26 -14.57 -2.25 12.56
N THR A 27 -13.29 -2.11 12.90
CA THR A 27 -12.52 -0.87 12.69
C THR A 27 -11.16 -1.15 12.07
N VAL A 28 -10.48 -0.11 11.62
CA VAL A 28 -9.10 -0.20 11.15
C VAL A 28 -8.20 -0.76 12.27
N GLY A 29 -7.44 -1.81 11.96
CA GLY A 29 -6.57 -2.55 12.89
C GLY A 29 -7.15 -3.89 13.37
N ASP A 30 -8.44 -4.14 13.14
CA ASP A 30 -9.09 -5.41 13.47
C ASP A 30 -8.78 -6.49 12.43
N ASN A 31 -8.95 -7.76 12.82
CA ASN A 31 -8.87 -8.86 11.85
C ASN A 31 -10.00 -8.72 10.83
N ALA A 32 -9.66 -8.89 9.56
CA ALA A 32 -10.64 -9.02 8.50
C ALA A 32 -11.58 -10.19 8.79
N PRO A 33 -12.91 -10.01 8.69
CA PRO A 33 -13.85 -11.10 8.77
C PRO A 33 -13.64 -12.11 7.62
N GLY A 34 -14.19 -13.32 7.76
CA GLY A 34 -14.22 -14.29 6.67
C GLY A 34 -15.11 -13.83 5.50
N ILE A 35 -15.01 -14.55 4.37
CA ILE A 35 -15.91 -14.41 3.22
C ILE A 35 -16.76 -15.68 3.13
N ASP A 36 -18.08 -15.50 3.18
CA ASP A 36 -19.08 -16.57 3.03
C ASP A 36 -19.87 -16.30 1.74
N ILE A 37 -19.43 -16.90 0.64
CA ILE A 37 -19.97 -16.71 -0.71
C ILE A 37 -20.05 -18.07 -1.43
N GLU A 38 -21.23 -18.35 -1.97
CA GLU A 38 -21.50 -19.61 -2.68
C GLU A 38 -21.28 -19.50 -4.19
N THR A 39 -21.56 -18.34 -4.78
CA THR A 39 -21.45 -18.14 -6.23
C THR A 39 -20.31 -17.18 -6.57
N TRP A 40 -19.40 -17.64 -7.42
CA TRP A 40 -18.22 -16.91 -7.86
C TRP A 40 -18.17 -16.77 -9.38
N PHE A 41 -17.63 -15.65 -9.86
CA PHE A 41 -17.34 -15.39 -11.28
C PHE A 41 -15.91 -14.86 -11.44
N ASN A 42 -15.35 -15.03 -12.64
CA ASN A 42 -14.00 -14.60 -13.02
C ASN A 42 -12.86 -15.25 -12.21
N GLY A 43 -13.11 -16.39 -11.57
CA GLY A 43 -12.10 -17.17 -10.87
C GLY A 43 -12.70 -18.08 -9.80
N ASP A 44 -11.82 -18.80 -9.12
CA ASP A 44 -12.19 -19.72 -8.05
C ASP A 44 -12.48 -19.01 -6.73
N ALA A 45 -13.27 -19.68 -5.89
CA ALA A 45 -13.56 -19.27 -4.53
C ALA A 45 -12.27 -19.01 -3.73
N VAL A 46 -12.33 -18.04 -2.82
CA VAL A 46 -11.18 -17.62 -2.03
C VAL A 46 -11.56 -17.28 -0.59
N ALA A 47 -10.63 -17.51 0.32
CA ALA A 47 -10.67 -17.02 1.70
C ALA A 47 -9.66 -15.88 1.90
N ILE A 48 -9.87 -15.09 2.95
CA ILE A 48 -8.87 -14.12 3.39
C ILE A 48 -7.78 -14.89 4.14
N GLU A 49 -6.60 -14.99 3.53
CA GLU A 49 -5.45 -15.72 4.06
C GLU A 49 -4.30 -14.75 4.39
N PRO A 50 -3.49 -15.03 5.42
CA PRO A 50 -2.26 -14.30 5.65
C PRO A 50 -1.29 -14.37 4.47
N GLY A 51 -0.45 -13.35 4.31
CA GLY A 51 0.57 -13.26 3.26
C GLY A 51 0.14 -12.49 2.00
N GLN A 52 -1.16 -12.27 1.81
CA GLN A 52 -1.73 -11.57 0.65
C GLN A 52 -2.42 -10.27 1.06
N VAL A 53 -2.37 -9.25 0.22
CA VAL A 53 -3.17 -8.03 0.39
C VAL A 53 -4.51 -8.22 -0.31
N TYR A 54 -5.61 -7.85 0.33
CA TYR A 54 -6.94 -7.91 -0.28
C TYR A 54 -7.58 -6.54 -0.41
N VAL A 55 -8.31 -6.33 -1.51
CA VAL A 55 -9.35 -5.32 -1.59
C VAL A 55 -10.68 -6.05 -1.63
N VAL A 56 -11.56 -5.80 -0.66
CA VAL A 56 -12.92 -6.32 -0.63
C VAL A 56 -13.87 -5.15 -0.87
N GLU A 57 -14.48 -5.09 -2.04
CA GLU A 57 -15.35 -4.00 -2.46
C GLU A 57 -16.81 -4.48 -2.56
N PHE A 58 -17.70 -3.81 -1.84
CA PHE A 58 -19.13 -4.10 -1.82
C PHE A 58 -19.87 -3.22 -2.83
N TRP A 59 -20.59 -3.86 -3.74
CA TRP A 59 -21.30 -3.21 -4.84
C TRP A 59 -22.64 -3.89 -5.16
N ALA A 60 -23.36 -3.35 -6.13
CA ALA A 60 -24.56 -3.96 -6.72
C ALA A 60 -24.74 -3.55 -8.18
N THR A 61 -25.38 -4.38 -9.00
CA THR A 61 -25.57 -4.12 -10.45
C THR A 61 -26.37 -2.85 -10.75
N TRP A 62 -27.31 -2.49 -9.87
CA TRP A 62 -28.17 -1.33 -9.99
C TRP A 62 -27.54 -0.03 -9.43
N CYS A 63 -26.41 -0.14 -8.72
CA CYS A 63 -25.75 0.99 -8.07
C CYS A 63 -24.91 1.79 -9.09
N ALA A 64 -25.41 2.94 -9.51
CA ALA A 64 -24.71 3.79 -10.48
C ALA A 64 -23.33 4.27 -10.01
N PRO A 65 -23.11 4.71 -8.73
CA PRO A 65 -21.78 5.05 -8.23
C PRO A 65 -20.82 3.85 -8.25
N CYS A 66 -21.29 2.65 -7.90
CA CYS A 66 -20.49 1.44 -7.94
C CYS A 66 -19.99 1.16 -9.37
N ARG A 67 -20.88 1.24 -10.36
CA ARG A 67 -20.53 1.08 -11.78
C ARG A 67 -19.46 2.07 -12.26
N LYS A 68 -19.41 3.28 -11.70
CA LYS A 68 -18.34 4.26 -11.99
C LYS A 68 -17.00 3.86 -11.38
N SER A 69 -16.99 3.13 -10.27
CA SER A 69 -15.76 2.65 -9.61
C SER A 69 -15.18 1.37 -10.22
N ILE A 70 -15.99 0.57 -10.94
CA ILE A 70 -15.55 -0.69 -11.55
C ILE A 70 -14.27 -0.55 -12.41
N PRO A 71 -14.16 0.43 -13.33
CA PRO A 71 -12.94 0.58 -14.13
C PRO A 71 -11.69 0.79 -13.28
N HIS A 72 -11.79 1.58 -12.22
CA HIS A 72 -10.69 1.86 -11.30
C HIS A 72 -10.27 0.62 -10.50
N ILE A 73 -11.24 -0.11 -9.93
CA ILE A 73 -10.98 -1.36 -9.22
C ILE A 73 -10.36 -2.42 -10.16
N ASN A 74 -10.82 -2.47 -11.41
CA ASN A 74 -10.27 -3.36 -12.42
C ASN A 74 -8.83 -2.99 -12.80
N GLU A 75 -8.55 -1.70 -13.00
CA GLU A 75 -7.19 -1.21 -13.25
C GLU A 75 -6.25 -1.58 -12.10
N LEU A 76 -6.68 -1.41 -10.85
CA LEU A 76 -5.92 -1.83 -9.67
C LEU A 76 -5.64 -3.33 -9.66
N SER A 77 -6.67 -4.14 -9.92
CA SER A 77 -6.52 -5.59 -10.01
C SER A 77 -5.50 -6.01 -11.06
N GLN A 78 -5.51 -5.36 -12.22
CA GLN A 78 -4.59 -5.66 -13.32
C GLN A 78 -3.17 -5.16 -13.03
N LYS A 79 -3.04 -3.92 -12.52
CA LYS A 79 -1.76 -3.28 -12.17
C LYS A 79 -0.97 -4.07 -11.14
N TYR A 80 -1.66 -4.68 -10.19
CA TYR A 80 -1.07 -5.45 -9.10
C TYR A 80 -1.26 -6.96 -9.25
N ALA A 81 -1.70 -7.44 -10.41
CA ALA A 81 -1.75 -8.86 -10.72
C ALA A 81 -0.34 -9.48 -10.55
N GLY A 82 -0.25 -10.56 -9.78
CA GLY A 82 1.04 -11.20 -9.45
C GLY A 82 1.94 -10.41 -8.49
N LYS A 83 1.53 -9.21 -8.04
CA LYS A 83 2.28 -8.35 -7.10
C LYS A 83 1.74 -8.43 -5.65
N GLY A 84 1.01 -9.49 -5.33
CA GLY A 84 0.50 -9.74 -3.98
C GLY A 84 -0.79 -9.00 -3.59
N LEU A 85 -1.52 -8.42 -4.56
CA LEU A 85 -2.90 -7.93 -4.38
C LEU A 85 -3.91 -8.94 -4.92
N ARG A 86 -5.00 -9.17 -4.18
CA ARG A 86 -6.21 -9.85 -4.68
C ARG A 86 -7.43 -8.95 -4.48
N VAL A 87 -8.13 -8.66 -5.56
CA VAL A 87 -9.36 -7.85 -5.54
C VAL A 87 -10.57 -8.78 -5.55
N ILE A 88 -11.55 -8.53 -4.67
CA ILE A 88 -12.79 -9.28 -4.51
C ILE A 88 -13.96 -8.28 -4.54
N GLY A 89 -14.74 -8.31 -5.62
CA GLY A 89 -16.00 -7.57 -5.71
C GLY A 89 -17.15 -8.39 -5.15
N VAL A 90 -17.69 -8.00 -4.01
CA VAL A 90 -18.84 -8.63 -3.37
C VAL A 90 -20.11 -7.94 -3.83
N SER A 91 -20.86 -8.58 -4.73
CA SER A 91 -22.22 -8.15 -5.04
C SER A 91 -23.10 -8.43 -3.83
N SER A 92 -23.69 -7.37 -3.31
CA SER A 92 -24.66 -7.38 -2.22
C SER A 92 -25.95 -6.73 -2.70
N ASP A 93 -27.09 -7.14 -2.13
CA ASP A 93 -28.42 -6.58 -2.43
C ASP A 93 -28.93 -6.78 -3.88
N ASP A 94 -28.25 -7.60 -4.70
CA ASP A 94 -28.78 -8.07 -5.98
C ASP A 94 -29.80 -9.21 -5.80
N LYS A 95 -30.84 -9.21 -6.62
CA LYS A 95 -32.00 -10.11 -6.47
C LYS A 95 -31.68 -11.57 -6.80
N SER A 96 -30.69 -11.83 -7.65
CA SER A 96 -30.24 -13.19 -8.02
C SER A 96 -28.82 -13.18 -8.58
N SER A 97 -28.13 -14.30 -8.48
CA SER A 97 -26.80 -14.48 -9.07
C SER A 97 -26.82 -14.35 -10.60
N ASP A 98 -27.94 -14.67 -11.27
CA ASP A 98 -28.07 -14.53 -12.74
C ASP A 98 -27.99 -13.08 -13.21
N ILE A 99 -28.55 -12.13 -12.43
CA ILE A 99 -28.45 -10.70 -12.75
C ILE A 99 -26.99 -10.25 -12.68
N VAL A 100 -26.29 -10.69 -11.63
CA VAL A 100 -24.86 -10.40 -11.46
C VAL A 100 -24.05 -11.02 -12.58
N GLN A 101 -24.31 -12.29 -12.94
CA GLN A 101 -23.61 -12.96 -14.04
C GLN A 101 -23.77 -12.22 -15.36
N LYS A 102 -25.01 -11.88 -15.74
CA LYS A 102 -25.29 -11.11 -16.97
C LYS A 102 -24.57 -9.77 -16.96
N PHE A 103 -24.55 -9.10 -15.80
CA PHE A 103 -23.83 -7.84 -15.65
C PHE A 103 -22.32 -8.02 -15.84
N VAL A 104 -21.69 -8.98 -15.14
CA VAL A 104 -20.25 -9.27 -15.24
C VAL A 104 -19.87 -9.61 -16.69
N VAL A 105 -20.63 -10.50 -17.34
CA VAL A 105 -20.43 -10.84 -18.76
C VAL A 105 -20.55 -9.60 -19.66
N SER A 106 -21.51 -8.70 -19.39
CA SER A 106 -21.67 -7.45 -20.16
C SER A 106 -20.53 -6.44 -19.95
N GLN A 107 -19.79 -6.54 -18.84
CA GLN A 107 -18.62 -5.69 -18.60
C GLN A 107 -17.39 -6.20 -19.36
N GLY A 108 -17.27 -7.51 -19.58
CA GLY A 108 -16.10 -8.14 -20.20
C GLY A 108 -14.83 -7.77 -19.44
N ASP A 109 -13.77 -7.40 -20.17
CA ASP A 109 -12.46 -7.06 -19.61
C ASP A 109 -12.46 -5.82 -18.68
N ARG A 110 -13.54 -5.03 -18.68
CA ARG A 110 -13.70 -3.91 -17.74
C ARG A 110 -13.97 -4.36 -16.31
N MET A 111 -14.33 -5.63 -16.10
CA MET A 111 -14.56 -6.23 -14.79
C MET A 111 -14.02 -7.66 -14.79
N SER A 112 -12.70 -7.78 -14.77
CA SER A 112 -11.96 -9.04 -14.83
C SER A 112 -11.53 -9.58 -13.46
N TYR A 113 -11.69 -8.79 -12.40
CA TYR A 113 -11.41 -9.22 -11.03
C TYR A 113 -12.45 -10.22 -10.52
N LEU A 114 -12.11 -10.93 -9.45
CA LEU A 114 -12.94 -11.96 -8.83
C LEU A 114 -14.24 -11.34 -8.28
N VAL A 115 -15.38 -11.93 -8.62
CA VAL A 115 -16.69 -11.48 -8.16
C VAL A 115 -17.36 -12.58 -7.36
N GLY A 116 -17.87 -12.23 -6.19
CA GLY A 116 -18.66 -13.11 -5.34
C GLY A 116 -20.07 -12.55 -5.09
N VAL A 117 -21.08 -13.42 -5.06
CA VAL A 117 -22.48 -13.02 -4.80
C VAL A 117 -22.89 -13.38 -3.37
N ASP A 118 -23.07 -12.38 -2.52
CA ASP A 118 -23.48 -12.56 -1.12
C ASP A 118 -25.00 -12.69 -0.99
N ARG A 119 -25.55 -13.82 -1.48
CA ARG A 119 -27.00 -14.10 -1.45
C ARG A 119 -27.59 -14.19 -0.05
N LYS A 120 -26.81 -14.66 0.91
CA LYS A 120 -27.23 -14.82 2.32
C LYS A 120 -27.08 -13.54 3.13
N GLY A 121 -26.29 -12.57 2.65
CA GLY A 121 -25.96 -11.34 3.37
C GLY A 121 -24.96 -11.53 4.50
N ASN A 122 -24.35 -12.72 4.62
CA ASN A 122 -23.45 -13.05 5.72
C ASN A 122 -22.14 -12.25 5.61
N THR A 123 -21.62 -12.11 4.40
CA THR A 123 -20.39 -11.34 4.14
C THR A 123 -20.66 -9.84 4.37
N LYS A 124 -21.76 -9.28 3.84
CA LYS A 124 -22.19 -7.90 4.09
C LYS A 124 -22.34 -7.63 5.58
N LYS A 125 -22.98 -8.52 6.33
CA LYS A 125 -23.18 -8.37 7.77
C LYS A 125 -21.85 -8.37 8.54
N ALA A 126 -20.94 -9.28 8.22
CA ALA A 126 -19.66 -9.40 8.90
C ALA A 126 -18.72 -8.21 8.63
N TRP A 127 -18.88 -7.56 7.48
CA TRP A 127 -18.03 -6.45 7.04
C TRP A 127 -18.72 -5.09 7.15
N MET A 128 -19.71 -4.84 6.29
CA MET A 128 -20.41 -3.54 6.17
C MET A 128 -21.15 -3.19 7.45
N GLU A 129 -22.06 -4.05 7.92
CA GLU A 129 -22.86 -3.74 9.12
C GLU A 129 -21.98 -3.67 10.37
N ALA A 130 -21.01 -4.58 10.51
CA ALA A 130 -20.07 -4.56 11.62
C ALA A 130 -19.23 -3.26 11.65
N ALA A 131 -18.84 -2.73 10.50
CA ALA A 131 -18.13 -1.46 10.39
C ALA A 131 -19.05 -0.22 10.48
N GLY A 132 -20.37 -0.42 10.53
CA GLY A 132 -21.37 0.67 10.48
C GLY A 132 -21.48 1.35 9.12
N GLN A 133 -21.12 0.65 8.03
CA GLN A 133 -21.22 1.13 6.65
C GLN A 133 -22.60 0.77 6.08
N ASN A 134 -23.33 1.79 5.62
CA ASN A 134 -24.71 1.64 5.14
C ASN A 134 -24.87 1.96 3.63
N GLY A 135 -23.78 2.29 2.93
CA GLY A 135 -23.83 2.72 1.54
C GLY A 135 -22.79 2.01 0.69
N ILE A 136 -23.13 1.76 -0.57
CA ILE A 136 -22.24 1.22 -1.60
C ILE A 136 -21.95 2.29 -2.68
N PRO A 137 -20.76 2.28 -3.30
CA PRO A 137 -19.68 1.31 -3.09
C PRO A 137 -18.92 1.57 -1.79
N CYS A 138 -18.43 0.51 -1.17
CA CYS A 138 -17.56 0.58 0.00
C CYS A 138 -16.46 -0.46 -0.13
N ALA A 139 -15.22 -0.04 -0.01
CA ALA A 139 -14.04 -0.87 -0.09
C ALA A 139 -13.35 -0.99 1.26
N PHE A 140 -12.84 -2.19 1.50
CA PHE A 140 -11.95 -2.52 2.59
C PHE A 140 -10.60 -2.91 2.00
N VAL A 141 -9.51 -2.42 2.57
CA VAL A 141 -8.17 -2.93 2.28
C VAL A 141 -7.74 -3.79 3.46
N VAL A 142 -7.20 -4.97 3.17
CA VAL A 142 -6.69 -5.92 4.15
C VAL A 142 -5.20 -6.13 3.90
N ASP A 143 -4.38 -6.04 4.93
CA ASP A 143 -2.94 -6.29 4.83
C ASP A 143 -2.57 -7.79 4.85
N ARG A 144 -1.28 -8.06 4.67
CA ARG A 144 -0.73 -9.42 4.71
C ARG A 144 -0.87 -10.10 6.07
N GLY A 145 -1.10 -9.34 7.14
CA GLY A 145 -1.41 -9.87 8.47
C GLY A 145 -2.89 -10.19 8.67
N GLY A 146 -3.73 -9.99 7.65
CA GLY A 146 -5.17 -10.15 7.73
C GLY A 146 -5.86 -9.02 8.49
N LYS A 147 -5.23 -7.84 8.64
CA LYS A 147 -5.83 -6.68 9.32
C LYS A 147 -6.51 -5.74 8.34
N VAL A 148 -7.64 -5.16 8.73
CA VAL A 148 -8.30 -4.09 7.98
C VAL A 148 -7.48 -2.81 8.15
N VAL A 149 -7.06 -2.22 7.03
CA VAL A 149 -6.19 -1.03 6.99
C VAL A 149 -6.85 0.19 6.37
N PHE A 150 -7.98 0.00 5.71
CA PHE A 150 -8.83 1.05 5.17
C PHE A 150 -10.29 0.58 5.13
N ILE A 151 -11.22 1.52 5.35
CA ILE A 151 -12.66 1.36 5.18
C ILE A 151 -13.17 2.67 4.58
N GLY A 152 -13.76 2.65 3.39
CA GLY A 152 -14.24 3.88 2.76
C GLY A 152 -14.67 3.70 1.31
N HIS A 153 -14.73 4.80 0.55
CA HIS A 153 -15.18 4.75 -0.84
C HIS A 153 -13.99 4.42 -1.76
N PRO A 154 -14.14 3.53 -2.77
CA PRO A 154 -13.05 3.08 -3.63
C PRO A 154 -12.48 4.14 -4.58
N LEU A 155 -13.05 5.34 -4.63
CA LEU A 155 -12.52 6.46 -5.42
C LEU A 155 -11.88 7.56 -4.55
N ASP A 156 -11.77 7.34 -3.24
CA ASP A 156 -11.10 8.28 -2.34
C ASP A 156 -9.58 8.21 -2.51
N GLU A 157 -8.86 9.33 -2.45
CA GLU A 157 -7.39 9.34 -2.53
C GLU A 157 -6.72 8.48 -1.44
N GLN A 158 -7.36 8.36 -0.28
CA GLN A 158 -6.88 7.52 0.82
C GLN A 158 -6.93 6.02 0.51
N PHE A 159 -7.87 5.58 -0.33
CA PHE A 159 -7.98 4.19 -0.75
C PHE A 159 -6.76 3.76 -1.57
N GLU A 160 -6.44 4.52 -2.61
CA GLU A 160 -5.27 4.29 -3.47
C GLU A 160 -3.97 4.26 -2.67
N ARG A 161 -3.83 5.23 -1.76
CA ARG A 161 -2.68 5.27 -0.83
C ARG A 161 -2.63 4.02 0.05
N ALA A 162 -3.75 3.59 0.62
CA ALA A 162 -3.82 2.41 1.46
C ALA A 162 -3.42 1.14 0.69
N VAL A 163 -3.98 0.92 -0.51
CA VAL A 163 -3.62 -0.21 -1.38
C VAL A 163 -2.12 -0.19 -1.67
N LYS A 164 -1.60 0.93 -2.17
CA LYS A 164 -0.17 1.06 -2.54
C LYS A 164 0.77 0.79 -1.37
N MET A 165 0.51 1.40 -0.21
CA MET A 165 1.39 1.25 0.96
C MET A 165 1.34 -0.16 1.54
N THR A 166 0.16 -0.78 1.54
CA THR A 166 -0.04 -2.13 2.06
C THR A 166 0.64 -3.17 1.17
N ILE A 167 0.52 -3.04 -0.16
CA ILE A 167 1.23 -3.91 -1.12
C ILE A 167 2.74 -3.81 -0.93
N ARG A 168 3.26 -2.61 -0.66
CA ARG A 168 4.69 -2.41 -0.39
C ARG A 168 5.16 -3.00 0.94
N GLY A 169 4.26 -3.53 1.77
CA GLY A 169 4.62 -4.00 3.12
C GLY A 169 5.03 -2.86 4.06
N LYS A 170 4.71 -1.61 3.67
CA LYS A 170 5.06 -0.39 4.40
C LYS A 170 3.85 0.13 5.18
N PHE A 171 3.06 -0.77 5.75
CA PHE A 171 1.92 -0.40 6.58
C PHE A 171 1.66 -1.43 7.68
N ASP A 172 1.73 -0.99 8.94
CA ASP A 172 1.29 -1.72 10.13
C ASP A 172 0.68 -0.69 11.11
N PRO A 173 -0.64 -0.68 11.32
CA PRO A 173 -1.31 0.30 12.19
C PRO A 173 -0.78 0.34 13.62
N LYS A 174 -0.37 -0.81 14.17
CA LYS A 174 0.08 -0.89 15.56
C LYS A 174 1.47 -0.29 15.70
N LYS A 175 2.39 -0.68 14.81
CA LYS A 175 3.74 -0.10 14.79
C LYS A 175 3.70 1.39 14.46
N GLU A 176 2.86 1.80 13.53
CA GLU A 176 2.68 3.23 13.18
C GLU A 176 2.20 4.05 14.39
N LYS A 177 1.20 3.55 15.14
CA LYS A 177 0.73 4.19 16.37
C LYS A 177 1.80 4.24 17.47
N GLN A 178 2.65 3.21 17.56
CA GLN A 178 3.78 3.19 18.50
C GLN A 178 4.87 4.18 18.10
N ALA A 179 5.12 4.34 16.80
CA ALA A 179 6.12 5.26 16.26
C ALA A 179 5.71 6.73 16.33
N GLU A 180 4.40 7.03 16.28
CA GLU A 180 3.86 8.40 16.26
C GLU A 180 4.45 9.36 17.32
N PRO A 181 4.49 9.04 18.63
CA PRO A 181 5.06 9.93 19.63
C PRO A 181 6.58 10.17 19.43
N LEU A 182 7.32 9.14 19.00
CA LEU A 182 8.76 9.23 18.73
C LEU A 182 9.02 10.11 17.50
N LEU A 183 8.25 9.93 16.42
CA LEU A 183 8.35 10.76 15.21
C LEU A 183 8.00 12.22 15.50
N ALA A 184 6.97 12.47 16.33
CA ALA A 184 6.63 13.82 16.76
C ALA A 184 7.77 14.45 17.59
N ALA A 185 8.45 13.67 18.43
CA ALA A 185 9.62 14.11 19.18
C ALA A 185 10.83 14.37 18.28
N ALA A 186 11.08 13.51 17.29
CA ALA A 186 12.13 13.66 16.30
C ALA A 186 11.97 14.98 15.54
N GLU A 187 10.78 15.27 15.00
CA GLU A 187 10.55 16.50 14.25
C GLU A 187 10.60 17.75 15.15
N ARG A 188 10.20 17.67 16.42
CA ARG A 188 10.45 18.76 17.39
C ARG A 188 11.93 19.02 17.56
N ALA A 189 12.73 17.96 17.71
CA ALA A 189 14.18 18.05 17.85
C ALA A 189 14.86 18.63 16.60
N VAL A 190 14.42 18.24 15.39
CA VAL A 190 14.90 18.83 14.12
C VAL A 190 14.62 20.33 14.08
N ARG A 191 13.40 20.78 14.44
CA ARG A 191 13.03 22.21 14.42
C ARG A 191 13.91 23.08 15.32
N VAL A 192 14.33 22.56 16.47
CA VAL A 192 15.23 23.27 17.39
C VAL A 192 16.70 22.96 17.13
N LYS A 193 17.03 22.35 15.98
CA LYS A 193 18.37 21.95 15.55
C LYS A 193 19.11 21.04 16.52
N ASN A 194 18.38 20.28 17.33
CA ASN A 194 18.93 19.22 18.17
C ASN A 194 18.97 17.90 17.40
N TYR A 195 19.82 17.84 16.36
CA TYR A 195 19.87 16.71 15.44
C TYR A 195 20.26 15.40 16.11
N ARG A 196 21.18 15.44 17.10
CA ARG A 196 21.57 14.25 17.87
C ARG A 196 20.36 13.59 18.53
N GLU A 197 19.47 14.38 19.12
CA GLU A 197 18.25 13.87 19.74
C GLU A 197 17.24 13.38 18.70
N ALA A 198 17.09 14.11 17.58
CA ALA A 198 16.25 13.66 16.47
C ALA A 198 16.67 12.28 15.93
N TYR A 199 17.98 12.04 15.78
CA TYR A 199 18.51 10.78 15.27
C TYR A 199 18.22 9.61 16.20
N LYS A 200 18.24 9.79 17.53
CA LYS A 200 17.85 8.72 18.47
C LYS A 200 16.42 8.26 18.20
N TYR A 201 15.48 9.19 18.07
CA TYR A 201 14.08 8.86 17.80
C TYR A 201 13.89 8.23 16.42
N PHE A 202 14.59 8.73 15.39
CA PHE A 202 14.55 8.10 14.07
C PHE A 202 15.09 6.67 14.11
N ASP A 203 16.23 6.44 14.77
CA ASP A 203 16.86 5.13 14.86
C ASP A 203 16.02 4.14 15.66
N GLU A 204 15.37 4.60 16.74
CA GLU A 204 14.42 3.79 17.51
C GLU A 204 13.23 3.35 16.65
N VAL A 205 12.66 4.27 15.87
CA VAL A 205 11.55 3.94 14.96
C VAL A 205 12.00 3.00 13.84
N ILE A 206 13.15 3.26 13.20
CA ILE A 206 13.69 2.40 12.15
C ILE A 206 13.96 0.98 12.70
N ALA A 207 14.45 0.86 13.94
CA ALA A 207 14.72 -0.43 14.56
C ALA A 207 13.45 -1.27 14.84
N MET A 208 12.26 -0.65 14.95
CA MET A 208 11.00 -1.39 15.10
C MET A 208 10.70 -2.27 13.88
N ASP A 209 11.01 -1.75 12.68
CA ASP A 209 10.84 -2.41 11.41
C ASP A 209 11.49 -1.58 10.28
N PRO A 210 12.72 -1.93 9.83
CA PRO A 210 13.44 -1.09 8.89
C PRO A 210 12.71 -0.87 7.57
N VAL A 211 12.00 -1.88 7.07
CA VAL A 211 11.28 -1.85 5.79
C VAL A 211 10.03 -0.99 5.91
N LEU A 212 9.22 -1.21 6.95
CA LEU A 212 8.04 -0.40 7.24
C LEU A 212 8.41 1.08 7.39
N PHE A 213 9.50 1.36 8.11
CA PHE A 213 9.95 2.71 8.42
C PHE A 213 11.07 3.20 7.49
N SER A 214 11.16 2.67 6.26
CA SER A 214 12.14 3.14 5.27
C SER A 214 12.01 4.65 4.99
N ARG A 215 10.78 5.19 5.08
CA ARG A 215 10.49 6.63 4.98
C ARG A 215 11.15 7.46 6.07
N VAL A 216 11.34 6.88 7.26
CA VAL A 216 12.01 7.51 8.41
C VAL A 216 13.52 7.48 8.19
N ALA A 217 14.07 6.39 7.66
CA ALA A 217 15.46 6.33 7.23
C ALA A 217 15.75 7.40 6.15
N GLN A 218 14.86 7.56 5.18
CA GLN A 218 14.96 8.60 4.16
C GLN A 218 14.85 10.02 4.74
N ARG A 219 13.94 10.24 5.71
CA ARG A 219 13.86 11.52 6.42
C ARG A 219 15.15 11.83 7.19
N LYS A 220 15.76 10.83 7.85
CA LYS A 220 17.06 10.99 8.51
C LYS A 220 18.16 11.39 7.53
N PHE A 221 18.20 10.79 6.34
CA PHE A 221 19.10 11.20 5.26
C PHE A 221 18.87 12.66 4.84
N GLN A 222 17.61 13.06 4.64
CA GLN A 222 17.27 14.46 4.33
C GLN A 222 17.68 15.43 5.43
N VAL A 223 17.51 15.07 6.70
CA VAL A 223 17.95 15.91 7.83
C VAL A 223 19.47 16.10 7.81
N LEU A 224 20.25 15.03 7.54
CA LEU A 224 21.70 15.15 7.39
C LEU A 224 22.07 16.07 6.22
N LEU A 225 21.46 15.88 5.06
CA LEU A 225 21.86 16.57 3.84
C LEU A 225 21.38 18.03 3.77
N VAL A 226 20.14 18.29 4.19
CA VAL A 226 19.44 19.56 3.98
C VAL A 226 19.37 20.38 5.26
N ASP A 227 18.88 19.78 6.36
CA ASP A 227 18.65 20.51 7.61
C ASP A 227 19.96 20.79 8.37
N GLU A 228 20.86 19.81 8.46
CA GLU A 228 22.19 19.93 9.07
C GLU A 228 23.26 20.40 8.07
N ASN A 229 22.99 20.27 6.76
CA ASN A 229 23.92 20.63 5.68
C ASN A 229 25.28 19.91 5.79
N ASP A 230 25.24 18.60 6.11
CA ASP A 230 26.40 17.72 6.20
C ASP A 230 26.37 16.65 5.09
N PRO A 231 26.82 16.99 3.87
CA PRO A 231 26.80 16.06 2.73
C PRO A 231 27.70 14.84 2.97
N THR A 232 28.81 14.99 3.70
CA THR A 232 29.74 13.88 3.97
C THR A 232 29.06 12.78 4.77
N ARG A 233 28.40 13.13 5.88
CA ARG A 233 27.64 12.15 6.68
C ARG A 233 26.39 11.68 5.94
N ALA A 234 25.69 12.56 5.22
CA ALA A 234 24.51 12.18 4.46
C ALA A 234 24.81 11.10 3.42
N TRP A 235 25.85 11.26 2.60
CA TRP A 235 26.20 10.29 1.57
C TRP A 235 26.79 9.01 2.13
N ALA A 236 27.51 9.08 3.26
CA ALA A 236 27.94 7.88 3.99
C ALA A 236 26.72 7.07 4.48
N TYR A 237 25.73 7.75 5.06
CA TYR A 237 24.49 7.14 5.51
C TYR A 237 23.66 6.60 4.35
N ALA A 238 23.59 7.30 3.21
CA ALA A 238 22.93 6.79 2.00
C ALA A 238 23.55 5.44 1.56
N LYS A 239 24.88 5.30 1.53
CA LYS A 239 25.54 4.02 1.24
C LYS A 239 25.16 2.91 2.23
N GLN A 240 25.03 3.24 3.52
CA GLN A 240 24.54 2.30 4.52
C GLN A 240 23.08 1.90 4.27
N MET A 241 22.23 2.83 3.83
CA MET A 241 20.85 2.52 3.44
C MET A 241 20.82 1.51 2.29
N LEU A 242 21.67 1.66 1.26
CA LEU A 242 21.74 0.69 0.15
C LEU A 242 22.05 -0.73 0.64
N GLN A 243 22.90 -0.87 1.67
CA GLN A 243 23.20 -2.17 2.29
C GLN A 243 22.03 -2.69 3.13
N THR A 244 21.41 -1.81 3.93
CA THR A 244 20.29 -2.17 4.82
C THR A 244 19.07 -2.62 4.02
N TYR A 245 18.83 -2.00 2.87
CA TYR A 245 17.68 -2.23 2.01
C TYR A 245 18.01 -3.08 0.77
N SER A 246 19.11 -3.84 0.79
CA SER A 246 19.54 -4.65 -0.36
C SER A 246 18.54 -5.74 -0.76
N GLY A 247 17.57 -6.07 0.11
CA GLY A 247 16.46 -6.99 -0.19
C GLY A 247 15.14 -6.30 -0.51
N ASP A 248 15.10 -4.96 -0.54
CA ASP A 248 13.90 -4.16 -0.77
C ASP A 248 14.08 -3.27 -2.01
N PRO A 249 13.77 -3.79 -3.21
CA PRO A 249 13.95 -3.05 -4.46
C PRO A 249 13.08 -1.79 -4.54
N GLU A 250 11.95 -1.76 -3.85
CA GLU A 250 11.07 -0.59 -3.84
C GLU A 250 11.69 0.56 -3.04
N THR A 251 12.28 0.27 -1.88
CA THR A 251 13.03 1.27 -1.12
C THR A 251 14.27 1.76 -1.85
N LEU A 252 15.00 0.85 -2.52
CA LEU A 252 16.15 1.23 -3.34
C LEU A 252 15.76 2.16 -4.50
N ARG A 253 14.64 1.89 -5.16
CA ARG A 253 14.12 2.77 -6.21
C ARG A 253 13.64 4.12 -5.67
N ASP A 254 12.92 4.14 -4.55
CA ASP A 254 12.50 5.38 -3.89
C ASP A 254 13.72 6.26 -3.56
N ALA A 255 14.80 5.65 -3.05
CA ALA A 255 16.05 6.35 -2.77
C ALA A 255 16.73 6.86 -4.05
N ALA A 256 16.79 6.05 -5.11
CA ALA A 256 17.36 6.46 -6.39
C ALA A 256 16.65 7.69 -7.00
N VAL A 257 15.31 7.66 -7.02
CA VAL A 257 14.48 8.76 -7.53
C VAL A 257 14.66 10.02 -6.69
N ASP A 258 14.62 9.91 -5.36
CA ASP A 258 14.79 11.05 -4.47
C ASP A 258 16.18 11.68 -4.62
N ILE A 259 17.25 10.88 -4.61
CA ILE A 259 18.62 11.39 -4.80
C ILE A 259 18.78 12.09 -6.16
N ALA A 260 18.20 11.55 -7.24
CA ALA A 260 18.38 12.10 -8.57
C ALA A 260 17.53 13.34 -8.86
N THR A 261 16.36 13.48 -8.23
CA THR A 261 15.33 14.45 -8.65
C THR A 261 14.95 15.48 -7.60
N ASN A 262 15.29 15.28 -6.32
CA ASN A 262 14.85 16.17 -5.26
C ASN A 262 15.51 17.56 -5.38
N PRO A 263 14.74 18.64 -5.59
CA PRO A 263 15.28 19.96 -5.85
C PRO A 263 16.00 20.59 -4.63
N LEU A 264 15.83 20.01 -3.44
CA LEU A 264 16.54 20.45 -2.24
C LEU A 264 18.00 20.02 -2.22
N TYR A 265 18.38 19.02 -3.03
CA TYR A 265 19.74 18.49 -3.08
C TYR A 265 20.57 19.31 -4.08
N LYS A 266 21.37 20.25 -3.56
CA LYS A 266 22.20 21.14 -4.38
C LYS A 266 23.22 20.38 -5.23
N GLU A 267 23.79 19.32 -4.67
CA GLU A 267 24.80 18.47 -5.30
C GLU A 267 24.39 16.99 -5.13
N PRO A 268 23.45 16.50 -5.96
CA PRO A 268 22.99 15.11 -5.85
C PRO A 268 24.11 14.13 -6.21
N ASN A 269 24.28 13.09 -5.39
CA ASN A 269 25.23 12.01 -5.70
C ASN A 269 24.60 10.99 -6.66
N LEU A 270 24.72 11.27 -7.96
CA LEU A 270 24.11 10.43 -9.00
C LEU A 270 24.77 9.05 -9.15
N ASP A 271 25.97 8.82 -8.62
CA ASP A 271 26.58 7.49 -8.56
C ASP A 271 25.86 6.61 -7.53
N ILE A 272 25.54 7.16 -6.35
CA ILE A 272 24.74 6.45 -5.33
C ILE A 272 23.32 6.21 -5.85
N ALA A 273 22.71 7.20 -6.52
CA ALA A 273 21.39 7.02 -7.14
C ALA A 273 21.41 5.87 -8.16
N LEU A 274 22.44 5.80 -9.01
CA LEU A 274 22.54 4.76 -10.04
C LEU A 274 22.78 3.39 -9.40
N ALA A 275 23.65 3.31 -8.39
CA ALA A 275 23.88 2.08 -7.64
C ALA A 275 22.60 1.55 -6.98
N ALA A 276 21.76 2.43 -6.41
CA ALA A 276 20.48 2.03 -5.84
C ALA A 276 19.49 1.54 -6.91
N ALA A 277 19.40 2.24 -8.06
CA ALA A 277 18.53 1.84 -9.17
C ALA A 277 18.93 0.48 -9.77
N GLU A 278 20.22 0.27 -10.01
CA GLU A 278 20.76 -0.99 -10.56
C GLU A 278 20.61 -2.14 -9.55
N ALA A 279 20.80 -1.90 -8.26
CA ALA A 279 20.55 -2.91 -7.22
C ALA A 279 19.07 -3.34 -7.19
N ALA A 280 18.13 -2.40 -7.34
CA ALA A 280 16.72 -2.75 -7.45
C ALA A 280 16.39 -3.55 -8.71
N LEU A 281 16.98 -3.17 -9.85
CA LEU A 281 16.83 -3.89 -11.11
C LEU A 281 17.40 -5.32 -11.01
N ALA A 282 18.53 -5.51 -10.33
CA ALA A 282 19.11 -6.83 -10.11
C ALA A 282 18.18 -7.77 -9.33
N ILE A 283 17.39 -7.23 -8.40
CA ILE A 283 16.42 -8.02 -7.61
C ILE A 283 15.15 -8.32 -8.42
N GLN A 284 14.60 -7.31 -9.11
CA GLN A 284 13.31 -7.45 -9.81
C GLN A 284 13.45 -8.04 -11.22
N GLY A 285 14.65 -8.01 -11.81
CA GLY A 285 14.93 -8.44 -13.17
C GLY A 285 14.41 -7.47 -14.25
N THR A 286 14.78 -7.76 -15.49
CA THR A 286 14.42 -6.96 -16.68
C THR A 286 12.95 -7.08 -17.09
N SER A 287 12.16 -7.91 -16.41
CA SER A 287 10.70 -7.93 -16.55
C SER A 287 10.02 -6.79 -15.77
N SER A 288 10.73 -6.10 -14.88
CA SER A 288 10.20 -4.97 -14.12
C SER A 288 10.34 -3.66 -14.90
N ALA A 289 9.24 -3.21 -15.51
CA ALA A 289 9.17 -1.91 -16.18
C ALA A 289 9.58 -0.76 -15.24
N ASP A 290 9.12 -0.82 -13.99
CA ASP A 290 9.35 0.23 -13.02
C ASP A 290 10.85 0.31 -12.60
N ALA A 291 11.54 -0.83 -12.52
CA ALA A 291 12.99 -0.86 -12.24
C ALA A 291 13.80 -0.32 -13.42
N LEU A 292 13.49 -0.75 -14.64
CA LEU A 292 14.13 -0.27 -15.86
C LEU A 292 13.99 1.24 -16.02
N ALA A 293 12.78 1.79 -15.81
CA ALA A 293 12.55 3.23 -15.88
C ALA A 293 13.25 4.00 -14.75
N THR A 294 13.45 3.39 -13.57
CA THR A 294 14.21 4.03 -12.50
C THR A 294 15.69 4.16 -12.89
N VAL A 295 16.28 3.13 -13.50
CA VAL A 295 17.65 3.22 -14.05
C VAL A 295 17.71 4.27 -15.16
N ALA A 296 16.75 4.26 -16.08
CA ALA A 296 16.67 5.25 -17.16
C ALA A 296 16.61 6.69 -16.64
N LEU A 297 15.80 6.95 -15.61
CA LEU A 297 15.69 8.25 -14.94
C LEU A 297 17.03 8.71 -14.40
N VAL A 298 17.73 7.87 -13.65
CA VAL A 298 19.03 8.27 -13.08
C VAL A 298 20.05 8.55 -14.18
N ARG A 299 20.11 7.71 -15.21
CA ARG A 299 20.99 7.92 -16.37
C ARG A 299 20.68 9.22 -17.10
N PHE A 300 19.40 9.56 -17.26
CA PHE A 300 19.00 10.84 -17.82
C PHE A 300 19.56 12.02 -17.01
N HIS A 301 19.46 11.97 -15.69
CA HIS A 301 20.02 13.00 -14.79
C HIS A 301 21.56 13.04 -14.80
N ARG A 302 22.22 11.94 -15.16
CA ARG A 302 23.68 11.87 -15.40
C ARG A 302 24.10 12.37 -16.78
N ASN A 303 23.16 12.81 -17.62
CA ASN A 303 23.38 13.15 -19.02
C ASN A 303 23.86 11.96 -19.89
N GLU A 304 23.58 10.74 -19.43
CA GLU A 304 23.81 9.47 -20.13
C GLU A 304 22.62 9.16 -21.05
N LEU A 305 22.37 10.06 -22.03
CA LEU A 305 21.09 10.14 -22.72
C LEU A 305 20.75 8.91 -23.57
N ASP A 306 21.73 8.33 -24.27
CA ASP A 306 21.50 7.13 -25.09
C ASP A 306 21.11 5.92 -24.24
N GLN A 307 21.82 5.71 -23.13
CA GLN A 307 21.53 4.63 -22.19
C GLN A 307 20.20 4.86 -21.46
N ALA A 308 19.83 6.13 -21.21
CA ALA A 308 18.51 6.47 -20.67
C ALA A 308 17.39 6.14 -21.67
N VAL A 309 17.57 6.44 -22.96
CA VAL A 309 16.61 6.08 -24.02
C VAL A 309 16.47 4.56 -24.14
N GLU A 310 17.59 3.82 -24.14
CA GLU A 310 17.60 2.36 -24.20
C GLU A 310 16.80 1.74 -23.03
N ARG A 311 17.15 2.09 -21.79
CA ARG A 311 16.48 1.54 -20.60
C ARG A 311 15.01 1.92 -20.52
N GLN A 312 14.65 3.15 -20.93
CA GLN A 312 13.25 3.57 -20.95
C GLN A 312 12.44 2.85 -22.05
N MET A 313 13.08 2.50 -23.17
CA MET A 313 12.46 1.71 -24.22
C MET A 313 12.16 0.28 -23.74
N GLU A 314 13.12 -0.36 -23.07
CA GLU A 314 12.91 -1.67 -22.45
C GLU A 314 11.77 -1.62 -21.44
N ALA A 315 11.74 -0.59 -20.59
CA ALA A 315 10.66 -0.36 -19.63
C ALA A 315 9.29 -0.28 -20.32
N TRP A 316 9.18 0.49 -21.41
CA TRP A 316 7.97 0.60 -22.20
C TRP A 316 7.54 -0.74 -22.84
N MET A 317 8.51 -1.54 -23.31
CA MET A 317 8.24 -2.84 -23.92
C MET A 317 7.58 -3.81 -22.94
N VAL A 318 8.11 -3.90 -21.71
CA VAL A 318 7.62 -4.82 -20.67
C VAL A 318 6.49 -4.26 -19.81
N ALA A 319 6.16 -2.98 -19.94
CA ALA A 319 5.04 -2.36 -19.25
C ALA A 319 3.69 -3.01 -19.63
N VAL A 320 2.82 -3.18 -18.63
CA VAL A 320 1.44 -3.62 -18.84
C VAL A 320 0.67 -2.61 -19.71
N PRO A 321 -0.34 -3.04 -20.49
CA PRO A 321 -1.05 -2.16 -21.42
C PRO A 321 -1.54 -0.85 -20.80
N ALA A 322 -2.11 -0.91 -19.59
CA ALA A 322 -2.62 0.27 -18.87
C ALA A 322 -1.54 1.32 -18.55
N ALA A 323 -0.27 0.92 -18.42
CA ALA A 323 0.82 1.83 -18.07
C ALA A 323 1.66 2.27 -19.29
N LYS A 324 1.54 1.61 -20.45
CA LYS A 324 2.44 1.81 -21.61
C LYS A 324 2.52 3.28 -22.05
N ASP A 325 1.42 4.02 -22.05
CA ASP A 325 1.41 5.41 -22.50
C ASP A 325 2.27 6.32 -21.61
N ASP A 326 2.32 6.07 -20.30
CA ASP A 326 3.15 6.84 -19.37
C ASP A 326 4.64 6.63 -19.67
N TYR A 327 5.04 5.38 -19.86
CA TYR A 327 6.43 5.03 -20.22
C TYR A 327 6.83 5.60 -21.58
N LYS A 328 5.91 5.59 -22.54
CA LYS A 328 6.13 6.14 -23.88
C LYS A 328 6.36 7.66 -23.85
N ARG A 329 5.57 8.41 -23.08
CA ARG A 329 5.76 9.87 -22.94
C ARG A 329 7.13 10.21 -22.38
N THR A 330 7.60 9.47 -21.37
CA THR A 330 8.96 9.65 -20.84
C THR A 330 10.03 9.27 -21.86
N LEU A 331 9.84 8.19 -22.62
CA LEU A 331 10.76 7.78 -23.69
C LEU A 331 10.92 8.88 -24.75
N GLU A 332 9.83 9.48 -25.19
CA GLU A 332 9.83 10.58 -26.16
C GLU A 332 10.60 11.79 -25.63
N LYS A 333 10.39 12.15 -24.34
CA LYS A 333 11.17 13.21 -23.68
C LYS A 333 12.67 12.93 -23.72
N TYR A 334 13.10 11.70 -23.43
CA TYR A 334 14.51 11.33 -23.43
C TYR A 334 15.11 11.35 -24.83
N ARG A 335 14.38 10.85 -25.84
CA ARG A 335 14.79 10.92 -27.26
C ARG A 335 14.98 12.36 -27.72
N SER A 336 14.02 13.25 -27.43
CA SER A 336 14.15 14.66 -27.79
C SER A 336 15.33 15.35 -27.08
N ALA A 337 15.70 14.92 -25.87
CA ALA A 337 16.91 15.42 -25.21
C ALA A 337 18.18 14.94 -25.92
N ALA A 338 18.28 13.63 -26.20
CA ALA A 338 19.42 13.04 -26.90
C ALA A 338 19.66 13.70 -28.27
N GLU A 339 18.58 13.88 -29.06
CA GLU A 339 18.63 14.54 -30.37
C GLU A 339 19.10 15.99 -30.30
N ARG A 340 18.68 16.73 -29.27
CA ARG A 340 19.12 18.13 -29.08
C ARG A 340 20.60 18.20 -28.75
N THR A 341 21.10 17.33 -27.87
CA THR A 341 22.52 17.25 -27.53
C THR A 341 23.37 16.84 -28.72
N ALA A 342 22.92 15.86 -29.52
CA ALA A 342 23.63 15.43 -30.72
C ALA A 342 23.75 16.51 -31.80
N LYS A 343 22.81 17.47 -31.86
CA LYS A 343 22.87 18.61 -32.80
C LYS A 343 23.79 19.75 -32.34
N LEU A 344 24.18 19.77 -31.07
CA LEU A 344 25.03 20.82 -30.48
C LEU A 344 26.52 20.45 -30.49
N ASN A 345 26.85 19.17 -30.74
CA ASN A 345 28.20 18.62 -30.82
C ASN A 345 28.63 18.43 -32.28
#